data_AF-A0A3N6PEF0-F1
#
_entry.id   AF-A0A3N6PEF0-F1
#
_cell.length_a   1.000
_cell.length_b   1.000
_cell.length_c   1.000
_cell.angle_alpha   90.00
_cell.angle_beta   90.00
_cell.angle_gamma   90.00
#
_symmetry.space_group_name_H-M   'P 1'
#
loop_
_entity.id
_entity.type
_entity.pdbx_description
1 polymer ?
#
loop_
_entity_poly.entity_id
_entity_poly.type
_entity_poly.pdbx_seq_one_letter_code
_entity_poly.pdbx_strand_id
1 'polypeptide(L)'
;MIGKKLHQLQPKIKFKSQIILGIISLILTVGIPIFIDNKIPAQAQTEQKYEEKLFETALAFTLYFEGGFSNHPADKGGRTYKGILQTEYNSYRRRRGLPTLDVAQMSDTELMEIYQGYWDNSKSATMHPALAVVMFDTAVNFGINNSVTFLQQALGLPQTGIFDAVTKSALAEGNNRNTALQMINERIIYRYKRVQEDSSQMAFFHGWLARDYSLWGYVEKLKDR
;
A
#
# COMPACT_ATOMS: atom_id res chain seq x y z
N MET A 1 -5.51 49.98 -66.34
CA MET A 1 -6.08 50.90 -65.32
C MET A 1 -6.56 50.04 -64.15
N ILE A 2 -5.78 49.93 -63.07
CA ILE A 2 -5.97 50.60 -61.77
C ILE A 2 -7.11 50.02 -60.93
N GLY A 3 -6.73 49.48 -59.76
CA GLY A 3 -7.56 49.34 -58.54
C GLY A 3 -8.15 47.94 -58.32
N LYS A 4 -8.11 47.31 -57.14
CA LYS A 4 -7.66 47.68 -55.78
C LYS A 4 -7.48 46.36 -54.99
N LYS A 5 -6.49 46.32 -54.09
CA LYS A 5 -6.35 45.33 -52.99
C LYS A 5 -7.38 45.59 -51.89
N LEU A 6 -7.90 44.53 -51.27
CA LEU A 6 -8.38 44.47 -49.87
C LEU A 6 -8.01 43.09 -49.29
N HIS A 7 -6.87 42.99 -48.61
CA HIS A 7 -6.73 42.73 -47.16
C HIS A 7 -7.63 41.67 -46.51
N GLN A 8 -7.00 40.58 -46.05
CA GLN A 8 -7.23 40.04 -44.70
C GLN A 8 -5.88 39.96 -43.98
N LEU A 9 -5.83 40.54 -42.77
CA LEU A 9 -4.70 40.59 -41.85
C LEU A 9 -4.83 39.43 -40.85
N GLN A 10 -3.77 38.66 -40.68
CA GLN A 10 -3.57 37.74 -39.55
C GLN A 10 -2.40 38.30 -38.71
N PRO A 11 -2.53 38.47 -37.38
CA PRO A 11 -1.43 38.97 -36.56
C PRO A 11 -0.45 37.83 -36.22
N LYS A 12 0.81 37.97 -36.63
CA LYS A 12 1.94 37.18 -36.11
C LYS A 12 2.46 37.84 -34.83
N ILE A 13 2.22 37.23 -33.68
CA ILE A 13 2.85 37.62 -32.41
C ILE A 13 4.23 36.96 -32.35
N LYS A 14 5.30 37.76 -32.35
CA LYS A 14 6.68 37.32 -32.09
C LYS A 14 7.02 37.58 -30.62
N PHE A 15 7.19 36.54 -29.82
CA PHE A 15 7.75 36.66 -28.47
C PHE A 15 9.28 36.91 -28.56
N LYS A 16 9.75 38.02 -28.01
CA LYS A 16 11.18 38.41 -28.01
C LYS A 16 11.95 37.67 -26.91
N SER A 17 13.08 37.06 -27.29
CA SER A 17 14.00 36.25 -26.46
C SER A 17 14.71 36.98 -25.29
N GLN A 18 14.34 38.21 -24.96
CA GLN A 18 15.05 39.01 -23.96
C GLN A 18 14.49 38.89 -22.54
N ILE A 19 13.33 38.23 -22.34
CA ILE A 19 12.74 38.04 -21.01
C ILE A 19 13.41 36.86 -20.25
N ILE A 20 14.05 35.91 -20.97
CA ILE A 20 14.61 34.69 -20.39
C ILE A 20 15.94 34.93 -19.66
N LEU A 21 16.76 35.91 -20.08
CA LEU A 21 18.03 36.21 -19.39
C LEU A 21 17.86 36.98 -18.06
N GLY A 22 16.78 37.75 -17.88
CA GLY A 22 16.55 38.51 -16.65
C GLY A 22 16.22 37.64 -15.43
N ILE A 23 15.54 36.51 -15.63
CA ILE A 23 15.13 35.60 -14.56
C ILE A 23 16.33 34.78 -14.06
N ILE A 24 17.25 34.40 -14.95
CA ILE A 24 18.43 33.60 -14.59
C ILE A 24 19.43 34.43 -13.76
N SER A 25 19.55 35.74 -14.02
CA SER A 25 20.49 36.59 -13.27
C SER A 25 20.01 36.98 -11.87
N LEU A 26 18.70 36.93 -11.58
CA LEU A 26 18.17 37.22 -10.24
C LEU A 26 18.33 36.03 -9.27
N ILE A 27 18.39 34.81 -9.79
CA ILE A 27 18.44 33.56 -9.02
C ILE A 27 19.83 33.30 -8.41
N LEU A 28 20.90 33.88 -8.97
CA LEU A 28 22.27 33.74 -8.45
C LEU A 28 22.55 34.56 -7.18
N THR A 29 21.68 35.51 -6.81
CA THR A 29 21.89 36.40 -5.64
C THR A 29 21.27 35.91 -4.34
N VAL A 30 20.37 34.91 -4.37
CA VAL A 30 19.60 34.52 -3.17
C VAL A 30 20.03 33.17 -2.58
N GLY A 31 20.94 32.44 -3.23
CA GLY A 31 21.50 31.20 -2.65
C GLY A 31 20.44 30.14 -2.31
N ILE A 32 19.26 30.18 -2.91
CA ILE A 32 18.22 29.17 -2.70
C ILE A 32 18.52 28.02 -3.68
N PRO A 33 18.96 26.83 -3.20
CA PRO A 33 19.07 25.68 -4.06
C PRO A 33 17.67 25.29 -4.54
N ILE A 34 17.44 25.39 -5.85
CA ILE A 34 16.30 24.74 -6.48
C ILE A 34 16.67 23.25 -6.56
N PHE A 35 16.19 22.47 -5.60
CA PHE A 35 16.21 21.01 -5.72
C PHE A 35 15.13 20.60 -6.72
N ILE A 36 15.47 20.53 -8.01
CA ILE A 36 14.67 19.77 -8.97
C ILE A 36 14.99 18.30 -8.71
N ASP A 37 14.12 17.62 -7.96
CA ASP A 37 14.17 16.16 -7.80
C ASP A 37 13.70 15.49 -9.10
N ASN A 38 14.55 15.58 -10.13
CA ASN A 38 14.36 14.82 -11.37
C ASN A 38 14.97 13.44 -11.16
N LYS A 39 14.22 12.49 -10.58
CA LYS A 39 14.56 11.07 -10.74
C LYS A 39 14.71 10.78 -12.23
N ILE A 40 15.89 10.37 -12.66
CA ILE A 40 16.18 10.01 -14.06
C ILE A 40 15.20 8.88 -14.45
N PRO A 41 14.56 8.91 -15.64
CA PRO A 41 13.48 7.98 -15.99
C PRO A 41 13.77 6.49 -15.72
N ALA A 42 15.03 6.06 -15.86
CA ALA A 42 15.47 4.69 -15.58
C ALA A 42 15.41 4.30 -14.08
N GLN A 43 15.71 5.23 -13.17
CA GLN A 43 15.65 4.98 -11.72
C GLN A 43 14.20 4.86 -11.25
N ALA A 44 13.32 5.75 -11.71
CA ALA A 44 11.90 5.69 -11.40
C ALA A 44 11.25 4.38 -11.91
N GLN A 45 11.60 3.94 -13.12
CA GLN A 45 11.14 2.65 -13.65
C GLN A 45 11.65 1.46 -12.84
N THR A 46 12.89 1.53 -12.33
CA THR A 46 13.48 0.47 -11.51
C THR A 46 12.81 0.37 -10.14
N GLU A 47 12.53 1.51 -9.51
CA GLU A 47 11.79 1.58 -8.25
C GLU A 47 10.36 1.05 -8.40
N GLN A 48 9.64 1.46 -9.46
CA GLN A 48 8.30 1.00 -9.73
C GLN A 48 8.25 -0.52 -9.95
N LYS A 49 9.18 -1.05 -10.77
CA LYS A 49 9.28 -2.50 -11.01
C LYS A 49 9.62 -3.28 -9.74
N TYR A 50 10.46 -2.70 -8.88
CA TYR A 50 10.76 -3.30 -7.59
C TYR A 50 9.51 -3.33 -6.69
N GLU A 51 8.78 -2.23 -6.61
CA GLU A 51 7.57 -2.12 -5.79
C GLU A 51 6.50 -3.12 -6.24
N GLU A 52 6.24 -3.21 -7.55
CA GLU A 52 5.33 -4.19 -8.14
C GLU A 52 5.72 -5.62 -7.72
N LYS A 53 6.99 -5.99 -7.88
CA LYS A 53 7.47 -7.32 -7.47
C LYS A 53 7.33 -7.55 -5.97
N LEU A 54 7.54 -6.52 -5.14
CA LEU A 54 7.38 -6.64 -3.70
C LEU A 54 5.90 -6.81 -3.31
N PHE A 55 5.00 -6.07 -3.96
CA PHE A 55 3.56 -6.25 -3.78
C PHE A 55 3.12 -7.65 -4.19
N GLU A 56 3.55 -8.14 -5.36
CA GLU A 56 3.27 -9.52 -5.79
C GLU A 56 3.77 -10.56 -4.77
N THR A 57 4.96 -10.34 -4.21
CA THR A 57 5.55 -11.19 -3.17
C THR A 57 4.67 -11.22 -1.91
N ALA A 58 4.22 -10.05 -1.44
CA ALA A 58 3.34 -9.94 -0.28
C ALA A 58 1.97 -10.56 -0.55
N LEU A 59 1.39 -10.28 -1.72
CA LEU A 59 0.09 -10.78 -2.15
C LEU A 59 0.08 -12.30 -2.27
N ALA A 60 1.12 -12.90 -2.84
CA ALA A 60 1.25 -14.35 -2.96
C ALA A 60 1.23 -15.05 -1.59
N PHE A 61 1.94 -14.50 -0.59
CA PHE A 61 1.90 -15.02 0.77
C PHE A 61 0.48 -14.91 1.37
N THR A 62 -0.14 -13.73 1.26
CA THR A 62 -1.46 -13.50 1.86
C THR A 62 -2.54 -14.38 1.22
N LEU A 63 -2.59 -14.48 -0.11
CA LEU A 63 -3.58 -15.30 -0.83
C LEU A 63 -3.47 -16.80 -0.52
N TYR A 64 -2.28 -17.30 -0.20
CA TYR A 64 -2.12 -18.67 0.26
C TYR A 64 -2.96 -18.94 1.52
N PHE A 65 -3.04 -17.97 2.45
CA PHE A 65 -3.83 -18.09 3.68
C PHE A 65 -5.29 -17.68 3.55
N GLU A 66 -5.65 -16.82 2.60
CA GLU A 66 -7.06 -16.40 2.37
C GLU A 66 -7.91 -17.46 1.65
N GLY A 67 -7.37 -18.66 1.40
CA GLY A 67 -8.14 -19.81 0.92
C GLY A 67 -7.46 -20.66 -0.15
N GLY A 68 -6.26 -20.29 -0.62
CA GLY A 68 -5.66 -20.94 -1.78
C GLY A 68 -6.63 -20.93 -2.98
N PHE A 69 -6.34 -21.68 -4.04
CA PHE A 69 -7.31 -21.91 -5.12
C PHE A 69 -8.45 -22.87 -4.71
N SER A 70 -8.91 -22.85 -3.46
CA SER A 70 -9.91 -23.80 -2.95
C SER A 70 -11.33 -23.25 -3.10
N ASN A 71 -11.98 -23.61 -4.21
CA ASN A 71 -13.43 -23.49 -4.38
C ASN A 71 -14.11 -24.68 -3.65
N HIS A 72 -14.51 -24.54 -2.39
CA HIS A 72 -15.39 -25.54 -1.76
C HIS A 72 -16.86 -25.07 -1.82
N PRO A 73 -17.78 -25.79 -2.50
CA PRO A 73 -19.17 -25.35 -2.72
C PRO A 73 -20.07 -25.26 -1.47
N ALA A 74 -19.54 -25.57 -0.29
CA ALA A 74 -20.32 -25.76 0.93
C ALA A 74 -20.07 -24.68 2.00
N ASP A 75 -19.20 -23.70 1.73
CA ASP A 75 -18.91 -22.64 2.68
C ASP A 75 -20.10 -21.69 2.81
N LYS A 76 -20.90 -21.90 3.87
CA LYS A 76 -21.87 -20.93 4.39
C LYS A 76 -21.23 -19.97 5.40
N GLY A 77 -19.93 -19.68 5.25
CA GLY A 77 -19.29 -18.58 5.94
C GLY A 77 -19.84 -17.27 5.38
N GLY A 78 -20.27 -16.33 6.23
CA GLY A 78 -20.92 -15.10 5.79
C GLY A 78 -20.15 -14.38 4.68
N ARG A 79 -20.65 -14.45 3.44
CA ARG A 79 -20.25 -13.75 2.20
C ARG A 79 -18.81 -13.17 2.22
N THR A 80 -17.81 -14.03 2.35
CA THR A 80 -16.39 -13.70 2.15
C THR A 80 -15.89 -14.43 0.91
N TYR A 81 -15.14 -13.76 0.04
CA TYR A 81 -14.49 -14.37 -1.13
C TYR A 81 -13.03 -13.93 -1.18
N LYS A 82 -12.10 -14.90 -1.17
CA LYS A 82 -10.65 -14.66 -1.11
C LYS A 82 -10.29 -13.62 -0.03
N GLY A 83 -10.77 -13.81 1.19
CA GLY A 83 -10.53 -12.89 2.32
C GLY A 83 -11.33 -11.58 2.32
N ILE A 84 -12.03 -11.23 1.22
CA ILE A 84 -12.80 -9.97 1.15
C ILE A 84 -14.24 -10.19 1.59
N LEU A 85 -14.69 -9.38 2.55
CA LEU A 85 -16.07 -9.39 3.05
C LEU A 85 -17.04 -8.70 2.08
N GLN A 86 -18.29 -9.15 2.03
CA GLN A 86 -19.34 -8.50 1.23
C GLN A 86 -19.53 -7.02 1.55
N THR A 87 -19.45 -6.64 2.83
CA THR A 87 -19.59 -5.26 3.27
C THR A 87 -18.46 -4.38 2.74
N GLU A 88 -17.25 -4.93 2.67
CA GLU A 88 -16.09 -4.29 2.10
C GLU A 88 -16.25 -4.12 0.59
N TYR A 89 -16.64 -5.19 -0.12
CA TYR A 89 -16.88 -5.14 -1.57
C TYR A 89 -18.00 -4.16 -1.94
N ASN A 90 -19.09 -4.14 -1.17
CA ASN A 90 -20.15 -3.15 -1.32
C ASN A 90 -19.63 -1.73 -1.16
N SER A 91 -18.75 -1.50 -0.18
CA SER A 91 -18.14 -0.20 0.06
C SER A 91 -17.19 0.20 -1.08
N TYR A 92 -16.39 -0.75 -1.58
CA TYR A 92 -15.54 -0.58 -2.77
C TYR A 92 -16.34 -0.16 -4.00
N ARG A 93 -17.45 -0.86 -4.30
CA ARG A 93 -18.31 -0.56 -5.46
C ARG A 93 -19.04 0.77 -5.30
N ARG A 94 -19.57 1.05 -4.10
CA ARG A 94 -20.23 2.33 -3.79
C ARG A 94 -19.31 3.52 -4.02
N ARG A 95 -18.05 3.45 -3.58
CA ARG A 95 -17.05 4.52 -3.81
C ARG A 95 -16.79 4.78 -5.30
N ARG A 96 -17.04 3.81 -6.17
CA ARG A 96 -16.91 3.91 -7.63
C ARG A 96 -18.23 4.19 -8.36
N GLY A 97 -19.32 4.43 -7.62
CA GLY A 97 -20.64 4.64 -8.22
C GLY A 97 -21.24 3.39 -8.88
N LEU A 98 -20.74 2.20 -8.54
CA LEU A 98 -21.21 0.93 -9.10
C LEU A 98 -22.29 0.31 -8.21
N PRO A 99 -23.28 -0.41 -8.79
CA PRO A 99 -24.29 -1.14 -8.00
C PRO A 99 -23.62 -2.26 -7.22
N THR A 100 -24.14 -2.60 -6.03
CA THR A 100 -23.62 -3.74 -5.24
C THR A 100 -23.84 -5.06 -5.97
N LEU A 101 -22.87 -5.97 -5.88
CA LEU A 101 -22.96 -7.34 -6.38
C LEU A 101 -22.63 -8.33 -5.26
N ASP A 102 -22.95 -9.60 -5.48
CA ASP A 102 -22.43 -10.66 -4.60
C ASP A 102 -20.91 -10.69 -4.64
N VAL A 103 -20.26 -10.83 -3.48
CA VAL A 103 -18.80 -10.90 -3.39
C VAL A 103 -18.24 -12.08 -4.20
N ALA A 104 -19.01 -13.15 -4.39
CA ALA A 104 -18.65 -14.26 -5.26
C ALA A 104 -18.64 -13.90 -6.76
N GLN A 105 -19.22 -12.75 -7.14
CA GLN A 105 -19.21 -12.20 -8.50
C GLN A 105 -18.11 -11.15 -8.72
N MET A 106 -17.21 -10.97 -7.74
CA MET A 106 -16.09 -10.04 -7.86
C MET A 106 -15.14 -10.50 -8.97
N SER A 107 -14.78 -9.57 -9.85
CA SER A 107 -13.76 -9.83 -10.87
C SER A 107 -12.36 -9.86 -10.25
N ASP A 108 -11.42 -10.56 -10.90
CA ASP A 108 -10.01 -10.55 -10.45
C ASP A 108 -9.40 -9.14 -10.50
N THR A 109 -9.87 -8.27 -11.41
CA THR A 109 -9.47 -6.85 -11.44
C THR A 109 -9.93 -6.11 -10.19
N GLU A 110 -11.21 -6.22 -9.82
CA GLU A 110 -11.72 -5.57 -8.60
C GLU A 110 -11.02 -6.11 -7.35
N LEU A 111 -10.77 -7.42 -7.30
CA LEU A 111 -10.01 -8.05 -6.23
C LEU A 111 -8.61 -7.46 -6.12
N MET A 112 -7.88 -7.38 -7.24
CA MET A 112 -6.53 -6.81 -7.28
C MET A 112 -6.53 -5.34 -6.84
N GLU A 113 -7.51 -4.54 -7.27
CA GLU A 113 -7.64 -3.15 -6.84
C GLU A 113 -7.93 -3.02 -5.34
N ILE A 114 -8.68 -3.95 -4.74
CA ILE A 114 -8.91 -3.99 -3.29
C ILE A 114 -7.60 -4.28 -2.55
N TYR A 115 -6.83 -5.29 -2.99
CA TYR A 115 -5.52 -5.58 -2.41
C TYR A 115 -4.51 -4.45 -2.60
N GLN A 116 -4.47 -3.81 -3.77
CA GLN A 116 -3.67 -2.60 -3.98
C GLN A 116 -4.09 -1.51 -2.99
N GLY A 117 -5.40 -1.37 -2.73
CA GLY A 117 -5.91 -0.49 -1.68
C GLY A 117 -5.37 -0.82 -0.29
N TYR A 118 -5.23 -2.09 0.08
CA TYR A 118 -4.56 -2.47 1.34
C TYR A 118 -3.10 -2.05 1.34
N TRP A 119 -2.36 -2.35 0.27
CA TRP A 119 -0.95 -2.02 0.10
C TRP A 119 -0.65 -0.52 0.23
N ASP A 120 -1.45 0.30 -0.46
CA ASP A 120 -1.27 1.76 -0.50
C ASP A 120 -1.65 2.42 0.83
N ASN A 121 -2.72 1.93 1.46
CA ASN A 121 -3.21 2.50 2.71
C ASN A 121 -2.42 2.04 3.93
N SER A 122 -1.79 0.86 3.88
CA SER A 122 -0.84 0.39 4.90
C SER A 122 0.56 0.99 4.76
N LYS A 123 0.83 1.74 3.68
CA LYS A 123 2.14 2.34 3.37
C LYS A 123 3.25 1.31 3.17
N SER A 124 2.90 0.06 2.84
CA SER A 124 3.85 -1.06 2.75
C SER A 124 4.99 -0.81 1.76
N ALA A 125 4.74 -0.11 0.65
CA ALA A 125 5.77 0.26 -0.35
C ALA A 125 6.99 1.00 0.24
N THR A 126 6.77 1.75 1.33
CA THR A 126 7.82 2.55 1.98
C THR A 126 8.67 1.76 2.97
N MET A 127 8.31 0.50 3.22
CA MET A 127 8.93 -0.33 4.26
C MET A 127 10.01 -1.25 3.68
N HIS A 128 10.89 -1.69 4.57
CA HIS A 128 11.84 -2.76 4.33
C HIS A 128 11.09 -3.99 3.77
N PRO A 129 11.61 -4.73 2.77
CA PRO A 129 10.87 -5.80 2.11
C PRO A 129 10.20 -6.80 3.07
N ALA A 130 10.93 -7.26 4.10
CA ALA A 130 10.36 -8.09 5.16
C ALA A 130 9.18 -7.42 5.89
N LEU A 131 9.33 -6.16 6.32
CA LEU A 131 8.30 -5.41 7.03
C LEU A 131 7.10 -5.09 6.12
N ALA A 132 7.33 -4.80 4.84
CA ALA A 132 6.28 -4.53 3.87
C ALA A 132 5.33 -5.73 3.70
N VAL A 133 5.89 -6.95 3.62
CA VAL A 133 5.11 -8.20 3.56
C VAL A 133 4.30 -8.40 4.83
N VAL A 134 4.92 -8.23 6.01
CA VAL A 134 4.21 -8.35 7.30
C VAL A 134 3.11 -7.31 7.43
N MET A 135 3.40 -6.05 7.12
CA MET A 135 2.46 -4.94 7.22
C MET A 135 1.25 -5.16 6.30
N PHE A 136 1.50 -5.57 5.05
CA PHE A 136 0.44 -5.87 4.10
C PHE A 136 -0.46 -7.03 4.58
N ASP A 137 0.14 -8.17 4.94
CA ASP A 137 -0.61 -9.33 5.44
C ASP A 137 -1.43 -8.99 6.69
N THR A 138 -0.85 -8.16 7.58
CA THR A 138 -1.54 -7.71 8.79
C THR A 138 -2.70 -6.77 8.46
N ALA A 139 -2.53 -5.88 7.49
CA ALA A 139 -3.59 -4.98 7.05
C ALA A 139 -4.78 -5.73 6.45
N VAL A 140 -4.53 -6.79 5.67
CA VAL A 140 -5.59 -7.66 5.13
C VAL A 140 -6.29 -8.43 6.27
N ASN A 141 -5.52 -9.06 7.17
CA ASN A 141 -6.07 -9.93 8.21
C ASN A 141 -6.79 -9.17 9.33
N PHE A 142 -6.25 -8.02 9.76
CA PHE A 142 -6.74 -7.27 10.93
C PHE A 142 -7.36 -5.91 10.56
N GLY A 143 -7.27 -5.47 9.31
CA GLY A 143 -7.62 -4.12 8.88
C GLY A 143 -6.48 -3.12 9.04
N ILE A 144 -6.55 -2.03 8.27
CA ILE A 144 -5.48 -1.02 8.15
C ILE A 144 -5.12 -0.42 9.52
N ASN A 145 -6.09 0.08 10.29
CA ASN A 145 -5.79 0.75 11.57
C ASN A 145 -5.16 -0.21 12.58
N ASN A 146 -5.64 -1.46 12.65
CA ASN A 146 -5.04 -2.45 13.54
C ASN A 146 -3.62 -2.85 13.09
N SER A 147 -3.35 -2.91 11.79
CA SER A 147 -1.98 -3.11 11.31
C SER A 147 -1.03 -1.99 11.73
N VAL A 148 -1.50 -0.75 11.77
CA VAL A 148 -0.73 0.39 12.31
C VAL A 148 -0.52 0.23 13.82
N THR A 149 -1.53 -0.23 14.56
CA THR A 149 -1.36 -0.56 15.99
C THR A 149 -0.27 -1.60 16.23
N PHE A 150 -0.24 -2.68 15.44
CA PHE A 150 0.82 -3.69 15.54
C PHE A 150 2.21 -3.13 15.18
N LEU A 151 2.29 -2.28 14.16
CA LEU A 151 3.54 -1.58 13.83
C LEU A 151 3.99 -0.68 14.98
N GLN A 152 3.08 0.08 15.58
CA GLN A 152 3.37 0.94 16.73
C GLN A 152 3.87 0.12 17.92
N GLN A 153 3.24 -1.01 18.25
CA GLN A 153 3.73 -1.94 19.27
C GLN A 153 5.16 -2.39 18.98
N ALA A 154 5.44 -2.82 17.74
CA ALA A 154 6.76 -3.28 17.34
C ALA A 154 7.84 -2.18 17.40
N LEU A 155 7.44 -0.92 17.23
CA LEU A 155 8.31 0.26 17.35
C LEU A 155 8.36 0.84 18.78
N GLY A 156 7.67 0.24 19.75
CA GLY A 156 7.62 0.72 21.14
C GLY A 156 6.78 2.00 21.33
N LEU A 157 5.83 2.25 20.44
CA LEU A 157 4.95 3.43 20.46
C LEU A 157 3.58 3.15 21.08
N PRO A 158 2.87 4.20 21.54
CA PRO A 158 1.45 4.12 21.86
C PRO A 158 0.60 3.66 20.66
N GLN A 159 -0.39 2.83 20.95
CA GLN A 159 -1.24 2.11 20.00
C GLN A 159 -2.43 2.95 19.51
N THR A 160 -2.16 4.06 18.84
CA THR A 160 -3.21 4.95 18.35
C THR A 160 -3.93 4.41 17.12
N GLY A 161 -3.28 3.50 16.37
CA GLY A 161 -3.78 3.00 15.09
C GLY A 161 -3.75 4.03 13.96
N ILE A 162 -3.14 5.20 14.20
CA ILE A 162 -3.04 6.30 13.24
C ILE A 162 -1.57 6.40 12.77
N PHE A 163 -1.37 6.35 11.45
CA PHE A 163 -0.04 6.52 10.87
C PHE A 163 0.31 8.02 10.81
N ASP A 164 0.69 8.57 11.95
CA ASP A 164 1.01 9.98 12.14
C ASP A 164 2.52 10.29 11.97
N ALA A 165 2.91 11.54 12.22
CA ALA A 165 4.31 11.96 12.11
C ALA A 165 5.24 11.24 13.10
N VAL A 166 4.74 10.88 14.29
CA VAL A 166 5.50 10.13 15.31
C VAL A 166 5.77 8.72 14.80
N THR A 167 4.74 8.03 14.31
CA THR A 167 4.84 6.69 13.71
C THR A 167 5.77 6.70 12.50
N LYS A 168 5.67 7.73 11.64
CA LYS A 168 6.55 7.89 10.48
C LYS A 168 8.01 8.09 10.88
N SER A 169 8.29 8.89 11.91
CA SER A 169 9.66 9.12 12.41
C SER A 169 10.26 7.85 12.98
N ALA A 170 9.52 7.15 13.85
CA ALA A 170 9.97 5.89 14.43
C ALA A 170 10.17 4.81 13.35
N LEU A 171 9.29 4.75 12.34
CA LEU A 171 9.49 3.86 11.22
C LEU A 171 10.78 4.19 10.48
N ALA A 172 11.11 5.46 10.22
CA ALA A 172 12.35 5.81 9.53
C ALA A 172 13.61 5.28 10.23
N GLU A 173 13.60 5.23 11.57
CA GLU A 173 14.68 4.68 12.40
C GLU A 173 14.61 3.15 12.51
N GLY A 174 13.39 2.59 12.55
CA GLY A 174 13.09 1.17 12.77
C GLY A 174 12.72 0.40 11.50
N ASN A 175 12.99 0.91 10.30
CA ASN A 175 12.53 0.30 9.04
C ASN A 175 13.43 -0.89 8.65
N ASN A 176 13.29 -2.01 9.35
CA ASN A 176 14.16 -3.16 9.17
C ASN A 176 13.42 -4.49 9.41
N ARG A 177 14.14 -5.58 9.15
CA ARG A 177 13.66 -6.94 9.36
C ARG A 177 13.31 -7.26 10.81
N ASN A 178 14.05 -6.74 11.79
CA ASN A 178 13.78 -7.04 13.19
C ASN A 178 12.43 -6.45 13.62
N THR A 179 12.09 -5.24 13.16
CA THR A 179 10.74 -4.68 13.37
C THR A 179 9.67 -5.56 12.73
N ALA A 180 9.94 -6.17 11.57
CA ALA A 180 9.02 -7.13 10.95
C ALA A 180 8.78 -8.35 11.86
N LEU A 181 9.86 -8.94 12.39
CA LEU A 181 9.78 -10.08 13.30
C LEU A 181 9.07 -9.73 14.62
N GLN A 182 9.35 -8.54 15.16
CA GLN A 182 8.65 -8.04 16.35
C GLN A 182 7.15 -7.88 16.08
N MET A 183 6.76 -7.31 14.95
CA MET A 183 5.36 -7.16 14.57
C MET A 183 4.64 -8.52 14.43
N ILE A 184 5.32 -9.56 13.95
CA ILE A 184 4.78 -10.93 13.96
C ILE A 184 4.62 -11.45 15.39
N ASN A 185 5.61 -11.22 16.26
CA ASN A 185 5.53 -11.59 17.67
C ASN A 185 4.31 -10.93 18.37
N GLU A 186 4.03 -9.66 18.09
CA GLU A 186 2.85 -8.97 18.63
C GLU A 186 1.53 -9.60 18.16
N ARG A 187 1.46 -10.05 16.89
CA ARG A 187 0.29 -10.81 16.38
C ARG A 187 0.10 -12.12 17.12
N ILE A 188 1.18 -12.85 17.39
CA ILE A 188 1.14 -14.10 18.15
C ILE A 188 0.62 -13.84 19.57
N ILE A 189 1.18 -12.85 20.28
CA ILE A 189 0.74 -12.44 21.62
C ILE A 189 -0.74 -12.07 21.62
N TYR A 190 -1.19 -11.26 20.65
CA TYR A 190 -2.60 -10.89 20.51
C TYR A 190 -3.52 -12.10 20.42
N ARG A 191 -3.14 -13.14 19.67
CA ARG A 191 -3.96 -14.35 19.50
C ARG A 191 -4.03 -15.17 20.78
N TYR A 192 -2.93 -15.31 21.50
CA TYR A 192 -2.94 -15.94 22.83
C TYR A 192 -3.86 -15.19 23.79
N LYS A 193 -3.80 -13.86 23.80
CA LYS A 193 -4.69 -13.02 24.62
C LYS A 193 -6.15 -13.21 24.23
N ARG A 194 -6.47 -13.21 22.93
CA ARG A 194 -7.84 -13.37 22.43
C ARG A 194 -8.49 -14.68 22.88
N VAL A 195 -7.72 -15.78 22.88
CA VAL A 195 -8.19 -17.09 23.37
C VAL A 195 -8.39 -17.11 24.88
N GLN A 196 -7.51 -16.43 25.64
CA GLN A 196 -7.69 -16.31 27.09
C GLN A 196 -8.95 -15.51 27.45
N GLU A 197 -9.25 -14.47 26.68
CA GLU A 197 -10.45 -13.65 26.85
C GLU A 197 -11.73 -14.37 26.41
N ASP A 198 -11.64 -15.28 25.44
CA ASP A 198 -12.77 -16.01 24.87
C ASP A 198 -12.32 -17.39 24.38
N SER A 199 -12.57 -18.41 25.20
CA SER A 199 -12.15 -19.78 24.93
C SER A 199 -12.80 -20.38 23.68
N SER A 200 -13.93 -19.84 23.20
CA SER A 200 -14.55 -20.30 21.95
C SER A 200 -13.64 -20.08 20.73
N GLN A 201 -12.72 -19.12 20.82
CA GLN A 201 -11.78 -18.79 19.74
C GLN A 201 -10.71 -19.87 19.53
N MET A 202 -10.58 -20.85 20.44
CA MET A 202 -9.68 -21.99 20.24
C MET A 202 -9.94 -22.73 18.92
N ALA A 203 -11.18 -22.72 18.41
CA ALA A 203 -11.48 -23.33 17.12
C ALA A 203 -10.61 -22.80 15.96
N PHE A 204 -10.16 -21.54 16.03
CA PHE A 204 -9.39 -20.87 14.98
C PHE A 204 -7.89 -20.73 15.30
N PHE A 205 -7.53 -20.84 16.58
CA PHE A 205 -6.22 -20.46 17.10
C PHE A 205 -5.04 -21.16 16.41
N HIS A 206 -5.17 -22.46 16.13
CA HIS A 206 -4.12 -23.21 15.43
C HIS A 206 -3.88 -22.69 14.01
N GLY A 207 -4.96 -22.45 13.26
CA GLY A 207 -4.88 -21.92 11.89
C GLY A 207 -4.30 -20.50 11.87
N TRP A 208 -4.68 -19.68 12.86
CA TRP A 208 -4.04 -18.40 13.09
C TRP A 208 -2.53 -18.60 13.30
N LEU A 209 -2.08 -19.26 14.37
CA LEU A 209 -0.65 -19.39 14.67
C LEU A 209 0.16 -19.96 13.50
N ALA A 210 -0.39 -20.92 12.74
CA ALA A 210 0.24 -21.42 11.53
C ALA A 210 0.56 -20.32 10.51
N ARG A 211 -0.34 -19.34 10.30
CA ARG A 211 -0.10 -18.15 9.47
C ARG A 211 1.05 -17.30 9.99
N ASP A 212 1.12 -17.04 11.29
CA ASP A 212 2.18 -16.17 11.84
C ASP A 212 3.56 -16.84 11.81
N TYR A 213 3.65 -18.12 12.17
CA TYR A 213 4.92 -18.85 12.08
C TYR A 213 5.37 -19.05 10.63
N SER A 214 4.43 -19.25 9.70
CA SER A 214 4.75 -19.29 8.27
C SER A 214 5.24 -17.92 7.79
N LEU A 215 4.61 -16.83 8.24
CA LEU A 215 5.03 -15.48 7.92
C LEU A 215 6.45 -15.21 8.45
N TRP A 216 6.74 -15.65 9.67
CA TRP A 216 8.07 -15.55 10.29
C TRP A 216 9.13 -16.21 9.40
N GLY A 217 8.96 -17.50 9.10
CA GLY A 217 9.92 -18.23 8.27
C GLY A 217 9.97 -17.75 6.82
N TYR A 218 8.88 -17.17 6.30
CA TYR A 218 8.84 -16.56 4.98
C TYR A 218 9.72 -15.31 4.94
N VAL A 219 9.52 -14.38 5.89
CA VAL A 219 10.24 -13.13 5.87
C VAL A 219 11.70 -13.31 6.23
N GLU A 220 12.08 -14.20 7.14
CA GLU A 220 13.50 -14.50 7.44
C GLU A 220 14.32 -14.86 6.19
N LYS A 221 13.70 -15.50 5.20
CA LYS A 221 14.35 -15.95 3.96
C LYS A 221 14.32 -14.89 2.84
N LEU A 222 13.52 -13.84 2.98
CA LEU A 222 13.48 -12.76 1.98
C LEU A 222 14.83 -12.07 1.92
N LYS A 223 15.35 -11.86 0.71
CA LYS A 223 16.58 -11.09 0.52
C LYS A 223 16.30 -9.59 0.72
N ASP A 224 17.30 -8.89 1.25
CA ASP A 224 17.30 -7.43 1.22
C ASP A 224 17.46 -6.93 -0.23
N ARG A 225 17.10 -5.67 -0.48
CA ARG A 225 17.17 -5.04 -1.82
C ARG A 225 18.56 -5.12 -2.43
#